data_AF-A0A2T1BYL6-F1
#
_entry.id   AF-A0A2T1BYL6-F1
#
_cell.length_a   1.000
_cell.length_b   1.000
_cell.length_c   1.000
_cell.angle_alpha   90.00
_cell.angle_beta   90.00
_cell.angle_gamma   90.00
#
_symmetry.space_group_name_H-M   'P 1'
#
loop_
_entity.id
_entity.type
_entity.pdbx_description
1 polymer ?
#
loop_
_entity_poly.entity_id
_entity_poly.type
_entity_poly.pdbx_seq_one_letter_code
_entity_poly.pdbx_strand_id
1 'polypeptide(L)'
;MGYESAKNLSREDFKRRYGVHPETFDSMVKVAKVERMIQKKTGRNDKLSIEDQVLMTLSYWREYRTYFHLAQDWEVNESTAYRIIRRVEDMLIKSGMFALPGKKALTEADSEIETIAIDVTEHQVERPKKASAAFAVARRMPHSRQQKSYYNRCLKIFRLLSSRYRNRRKRLNLRLSLLSGIYNYELDREYKLAIA
;
A
#
# COMPACT_ATOMS: atom_id res chain seq x y z
N MET A 1 -17.45 8.04 -3.63
CA MET A 1 -17.68 8.41 -2.21
C MET A 1 -16.55 9.32 -1.78
N GLY A 2 -16.86 10.53 -1.32
CA GLY A 2 -15.86 11.49 -0.84
C GLY A 2 -15.46 11.28 0.61
N TYR A 3 -14.51 12.09 1.07
CA TYR A 3 -13.97 12.08 2.43
C TYR A 3 -15.04 12.26 3.52
N GLU A 4 -16.07 13.07 3.26
CA GLU A 4 -17.17 13.29 4.21
C GLU A 4 -17.89 11.99 4.60
N SER A 5 -18.11 11.08 3.65
CA SER A 5 -18.69 9.77 3.94
C SER A 5 -17.68 8.84 4.64
N ALA A 6 -16.39 9.00 4.33
CA ALA A 6 -15.33 8.18 4.91
C ALA A 6 -15.08 8.51 6.39
N LYS A 7 -15.26 9.78 6.79
CA LYS A 7 -15.07 10.26 8.16
C LYS A 7 -16.03 9.62 9.17
N ASN A 8 -17.21 9.20 8.72
CA ASN A 8 -18.23 8.58 9.57
C ASN A 8 -18.06 7.07 9.74
N LEU A 9 -17.03 6.46 9.13
CA LEU A 9 -16.78 5.03 9.24
C LEU A 9 -16.11 4.68 10.57
N SER A 10 -16.43 3.50 11.11
CA SER A 10 -15.66 2.91 12.21
C SER A 10 -14.21 2.66 11.78
N ARG A 11 -13.30 2.53 12.74
CA ARG A 11 -11.87 2.27 12.50
C ARG A 11 -11.68 1.00 11.66
N GLU A 12 -12.42 -0.05 11.96
CA GLU A 12 -12.39 -1.34 11.27
C GLU A 12 -13.00 -1.25 9.87
N ASP A 13 -14.13 -0.56 9.70
CA ASP A 13 -14.77 -0.38 8.39
C ASP A 13 -13.91 0.46 7.45
N PHE A 14 -13.22 1.47 7.99
CA PHE A 14 -12.29 2.29 7.24
C PHE A 14 -11.10 1.44 6.73
N LYS A 15 -10.48 0.63 7.60
CA LYS A 15 -9.41 -0.32 7.21
C LYS A 15 -9.92 -1.36 6.21
N ARG A 16 -11.13 -1.87 6.41
CA ARG A 16 -11.77 -2.82 5.49
C ARG A 16 -12.00 -2.20 4.11
N ARG A 17 -12.33 -0.91 4.02
CA ARG A 17 -12.59 -0.23 2.75
C ARG A 17 -11.31 0.25 2.06
N TYR A 18 -10.42 0.94 2.77
CA TYR A 18 -9.27 1.62 2.16
C TYR A 18 -7.93 0.88 2.35
N GLY A 19 -7.90 -0.13 3.22
CA GLY A 19 -6.70 -0.95 3.45
C GLY A 19 -5.69 -0.35 4.43
N VAL A 20 -6.00 0.81 5.01
CA VAL A 20 -5.19 1.47 6.04
C VAL A 20 -6.10 1.95 7.16
N HIS A 21 -5.54 2.11 8.35
CA HIS A 21 -6.20 2.72 9.49
C HIS A 21 -6.42 4.23 9.29
N PRO A 22 -7.50 4.82 9.85
CA PRO A 22 -7.77 6.25 9.77
C PRO A 22 -6.58 7.10 10.21
N GLU A 23 -5.88 6.65 11.25
CA GLU A 23 -4.77 7.40 11.81
C GLU A 23 -3.53 7.39 10.91
N THR A 24 -3.37 6.34 10.08
CA THR A 24 -2.33 6.26 9.03
C THR A 24 -2.70 7.14 7.85
N PHE A 25 -3.98 7.13 7.47
CA PHE A 25 -4.53 8.05 6.47
C PHE A 25 -4.27 9.51 6.85
N ASP A 26 -4.47 9.90 8.10
CA ASP A 26 -4.17 11.26 8.58
C ASP A 26 -2.69 11.62 8.40
N SER A 27 -1.78 10.69 8.70
CA SER A 27 -0.34 10.88 8.43
C SER A 27 -0.06 11.08 6.94
N MET A 28 -0.70 10.32 6.06
CA MET A 28 -0.57 10.48 4.60
C MET A 28 -1.08 11.84 4.12
N VAL A 29 -2.22 12.30 4.64
CA VAL A 29 -2.79 13.61 4.33
C VAL A 29 -1.87 14.74 4.81
N LYS A 30 -1.30 14.63 6.01
CA LYS A 30 -0.32 15.59 6.52
C LYS A 30 0.89 15.70 5.60
N VAL A 31 1.47 14.57 5.18
CA VAL A 31 2.57 14.54 4.20
C VAL A 31 2.18 15.24 2.90
N ALA A 32 1.02 14.90 2.34
CA ALA A 32 0.56 15.48 1.09
C ALA A 32 0.34 17.00 1.21
N LYS A 33 -0.18 17.49 2.35
CA LYS A 33 -0.33 18.92 2.63
C LYS A 33 1.02 19.64 2.73
N VAL A 34 2.00 19.06 3.43
CA VAL A 34 3.35 19.64 3.54
C VAL A 34 4.03 19.72 2.18
N GLU A 35 4.02 18.63 1.40
CA GLU A 35 4.59 18.64 0.04
C GLU A 35 3.89 19.64 -0.89
N ARG A 36 2.57 19.79 -0.75
CA ARG A 36 1.80 20.81 -1.49
C ARG A 36 2.22 22.24 -1.16
N MET A 37 2.49 22.53 0.12
CA MET A 37 2.98 23.84 0.55
C MET A 37 4.37 24.13 -0.03
N ILE A 38 5.24 23.13 -0.06
CA ILE A 38 6.60 23.24 -0.64
C ILE A 38 6.53 23.48 -2.15
N GLN A 39 5.68 22.74 -2.86
CA GLN A 39 5.59 22.77 -4.32
C GLN A 39 4.85 23.99 -4.90
N LYS A 40 4.46 24.98 -4.07
CA LYS A 40 3.70 26.21 -4.40
C LYS A 40 3.07 26.18 -5.80
N LYS A 41 1.83 25.68 -5.88
CA LYS A 41 1.17 25.48 -7.17
C LYS A 41 0.90 26.82 -7.86
N THR A 42 1.48 27.01 -9.04
CA THR A 42 1.11 28.11 -9.94
C THR A 42 -0.01 27.64 -10.87
N GLY A 43 -1.15 28.35 -10.90
CA GLY A 43 -2.27 28.07 -11.81
C GLY A 43 -3.52 27.48 -11.14
N ARG A 44 -4.32 26.71 -11.91
CA ARG A 44 -5.67 26.28 -11.51
C ARG A 44 -5.67 25.31 -10.32
N ASN A 45 -6.55 25.58 -9.35
CA ASN A 45 -6.80 24.70 -8.21
C ASN A 45 -7.39 23.34 -8.67
N ASP A 46 -7.11 22.26 -7.92
CA ASP A 46 -7.68 20.95 -8.24
C ASP A 46 -9.16 20.88 -7.82
N LYS A 47 -9.96 20.10 -8.56
CA LYS A 47 -11.39 19.86 -8.21
C LYS A 47 -11.54 19.10 -6.88
N LEU A 48 -10.62 18.19 -6.59
CA LEU A 48 -10.67 17.32 -5.41
C LEU A 48 -9.81 17.88 -4.27
N SER A 49 -10.30 17.74 -3.04
CA SER A 49 -9.53 18.03 -1.82
C SER A 49 -8.29 17.13 -1.71
N ILE A 50 -7.34 17.44 -0.82
CA ILE A 50 -6.14 16.61 -0.67
C ILE A 50 -6.53 15.25 -0.07
N GLU A 51 -7.49 15.26 0.85
CA GLU A 51 -8.08 14.10 1.50
C GLU A 51 -8.72 13.17 0.45
N ASP A 52 -9.55 13.72 -0.44
CA ASP A 52 -10.18 12.95 -1.52
C ASP A 52 -9.15 12.38 -2.51
N GLN A 53 -8.07 13.12 -2.79
CA GLN A 53 -6.99 12.63 -3.64
C GLN A 53 -6.27 11.43 -3.03
N VAL A 54 -6.02 11.46 -1.72
CA VAL A 54 -5.42 10.33 -0.99
C VAL A 54 -6.39 9.15 -0.96
N LEU A 55 -7.68 9.37 -0.68
CA LEU A 55 -8.70 8.32 -0.71
C LEU A 55 -8.83 7.67 -2.09
N MET A 56 -8.89 8.47 -3.15
CA MET A 56 -8.93 7.96 -4.53
C MET A 56 -7.73 7.08 -4.83
N THR A 57 -6.55 7.45 -4.32
CA THR A 57 -5.32 6.67 -4.47
C THR A 57 -5.39 5.34 -3.70
N LEU A 58 -5.90 5.36 -2.47
CA LEU A 58 -6.12 4.15 -1.67
C LEU A 58 -7.14 3.21 -2.31
N SER A 59 -8.26 3.72 -2.82
CA SER A 59 -9.25 2.94 -3.58
C SER A 59 -8.63 2.29 -4.82
N TYR A 60 -7.78 3.03 -5.54
CA TYR A 60 -7.05 2.47 -6.68
C TYR A 60 -6.11 1.34 -6.27
N TRP A 61 -5.32 1.49 -5.20
CA TRP A 61 -4.46 0.40 -4.73
C TRP A 61 -5.28 -0.81 -4.27
N ARG A 62 -6.42 -0.56 -3.60
CA ARG A 62 -7.28 -1.58 -3.03
C ARG A 62 -7.97 -2.42 -4.10
N GLU A 63 -8.63 -1.78 -5.05
CA GLU A 63 -9.48 -2.45 -6.04
C GLU A 63 -8.79 -2.64 -7.39
N TYR A 64 -7.69 -1.93 -7.63
CA TYR A 64 -6.99 -1.88 -8.92
C TYR A 64 -7.93 -1.66 -10.11
N ARG A 65 -8.99 -0.87 -9.86
CA ARG A 65 -9.99 -0.48 -10.85
C ARG A 65 -9.33 0.42 -11.90
N THR A 66 -9.76 0.31 -13.15
CA THR A 66 -9.20 1.14 -14.25
C THR A 66 -9.37 2.62 -13.94
N TYR A 67 -8.47 3.47 -14.45
CA TYR A 67 -8.58 4.91 -14.24
C TYR A 67 -9.90 5.49 -14.77
N PHE A 68 -10.45 4.98 -15.87
CA PHE A 68 -11.76 5.36 -16.40
C PHE A 68 -12.89 5.24 -15.35
N HIS A 69 -13.07 4.04 -14.78
CA HIS A 69 -14.08 3.80 -13.75
C HIS A 69 -13.86 4.67 -12.50
N LEU A 70 -12.61 4.82 -12.05
CA LEU A 70 -12.31 5.67 -10.91
C LEU A 70 -12.61 7.14 -11.21
N ALA A 71 -12.31 7.60 -12.43
CA ALA A 71 -12.63 8.94 -12.88
C ALA A 71 -14.14 9.22 -12.85
N GLN A 72 -14.98 8.24 -13.20
CA GLN A 72 -16.43 8.36 -13.09
C GLN A 72 -16.88 8.48 -11.63
N ASP A 73 -16.39 7.61 -10.74
CA ASP A 73 -16.78 7.58 -9.32
C ASP A 73 -16.43 8.88 -8.57
N TRP A 74 -15.42 9.60 -9.04
CA TRP A 74 -14.91 10.86 -8.47
C TRP A 74 -15.21 12.09 -9.35
N GLU A 75 -15.98 11.90 -10.43
CA GLU A 75 -16.36 12.94 -11.40
C GLU A 75 -15.17 13.79 -11.91
N VAL A 76 -14.08 13.12 -12.26
CA VAL A 76 -12.88 13.73 -12.87
C VAL A 76 -12.62 13.11 -14.23
N ASN A 77 -11.76 13.72 -15.04
CA ASN A 77 -11.28 13.09 -16.26
C ASN A 77 -10.30 11.95 -15.93
N GLU A 78 -10.26 10.90 -16.76
CA GLU A 78 -9.32 9.77 -16.62
C GLU A 78 -7.86 10.22 -16.49
N SER A 79 -7.45 11.19 -17.32
CA SER A 79 -6.11 11.76 -17.26
C SER A 79 -5.83 12.48 -15.94
N THR A 80 -6.85 13.11 -15.34
CA THR A 80 -6.77 13.76 -14.03
C THR A 80 -6.64 12.73 -12.92
N ALA A 81 -7.40 11.63 -12.96
CA ALA A 81 -7.27 10.53 -12.01
C ALA A 81 -5.85 9.93 -12.03
N TYR A 82 -5.32 9.63 -13.22
CA TYR A 82 -3.94 9.15 -13.38
C TYR A 82 -2.91 10.13 -12.78
N ARG A 83 -3.02 11.43 -13.11
CA ARG A 83 -2.11 12.48 -12.61
C ARG A 83 -2.15 12.62 -11.10
N ILE A 84 -3.34 12.53 -10.50
CA ILE A 84 -3.51 12.63 -9.05
C ILE A 84 -2.86 11.43 -8.36
N ILE A 85 -3.19 10.20 -8.76
CA ILE A 85 -2.62 8.98 -8.16
C ILE A 85 -1.10 8.99 -8.25
N ARG A 86 -0.58 9.34 -9.43
CA ARG A 86 0.86 9.47 -9.65
C ARG A 86 1.49 10.51 -8.72
N ARG A 87 0.87 11.68 -8.60
CA ARG A 87 1.36 12.75 -7.74
C ARG A 87 1.35 12.36 -6.27
N VAL A 88 0.28 11.72 -5.78
CA VAL A 88 0.17 11.26 -4.39
C VAL A 88 1.23 10.21 -4.09
N GLU A 89 1.43 9.23 -4.97
CA GLU A 89 2.53 8.26 -4.87
C GLU A 89 3.89 8.95 -4.74
N ASP A 90 4.18 9.88 -5.64
CA ASP A 90 5.48 10.55 -5.69
C ASP A 90 5.70 11.43 -4.43
N MET A 91 4.66 12.10 -3.91
CA MET A 91 4.72 12.85 -2.64
C MET A 91 5.01 11.94 -1.43
N LEU A 92 4.35 10.79 -1.35
CA LEU A 92 4.54 9.84 -0.23
C LEU A 92 5.90 9.14 -0.29
N ILE A 93 6.41 8.84 -1.48
CA ILE A 93 7.76 8.27 -1.65
C ILE A 93 8.81 9.32 -1.26
N LYS A 94 8.64 10.57 -1.71
CA LYS A 94 9.59 11.65 -1.46
C LYS A 94 9.69 12.01 0.02
N SER A 95 8.59 11.91 0.77
CA SER A 95 8.59 12.24 2.20
C SER A 95 9.46 11.32 3.04
N GLY A 96 9.77 10.11 2.56
CA GLY A 96 10.56 9.12 3.29
C GLY A 96 9.89 8.53 4.53
N MET A 97 8.74 9.04 4.98
CA MET A 97 8.03 8.57 6.19
C MET A 97 7.60 7.11 6.08
N PHE A 98 7.27 6.67 4.86
CA PHE A 98 6.86 5.31 4.55
C PHE A 98 7.97 4.56 3.80
N ALA A 99 9.24 4.95 4.01
CA ALA A 99 10.36 4.24 3.44
C ALA A 99 10.64 2.96 4.24
N LEU A 100 11.00 1.89 3.53
CA LEU A 100 11.47 0.68 4.17
C LEU A 100 12.88 0.91 4.77
N PRO A 101 13.19 0.29 5.92
CA PRO A 101 14.55 0.31 6.44
C PRO A 101 15.50 -0.34 5.44
N GLY A 102 16.69 0.24 5.31
CA GLY A 102 17.73 -0.29 4.42
C GLY A 102 18.21 -1.68 4.85
N LYS A 103 18.76 -2.45 3.91
CA LYS A 103 19.23 -3.83 4.15
C LYS A 103 20.18 -3.98 5.36
N LYS A 104 20.96 -2.93 5.68
CA LYS A 104 21.88 -2.91 6.83
C LYS A 104 21.14 -2.85 8.17
N ALA A 105 20.10 -2.03 8.27
CA ALA A 105 19.26 -1.94 9.47
C ALA A 105 18.52 -3.25 9.79
N LEU A 106 18.22 -4.06 8.76
CA LEU A 106 17.64 -5.39 8.93
C LEU A 106 18.64 -6.44 9.45
N THR A 107 19.94 -6.19 9.34
CA THR A 107 21.00 -7.12 9.76
C THR A 107 21.51 -6.80 11.16
N GLU A 108 21.49 -5.52 11.55
CA GLU A 108 21.91 -5.04 12.88
C GLU A 108 20.82 -5.21 13.96
N ALA A 109 19.56 -5.25 13.54
CA ALA A 109 18.44 -5.58 14.41
C ALA A 109 18.37 -7.10 14.62
N ASP A 110 19.18 -7.62 15.55
CA ASP A 110 19.11 -9.00 16.07
C ASP A 110 17.86 -9.20 16.98
N SER A 111 16.79 -8.48 16.68
CA SER A 111 15.56 -8.45 17.45
C SER A 111 14.46 -9.15 16.65
N GLU A 112 13.48 -9.71 17.37
CA GLU A 112 12.24 -10.32 16.90
C GLU A 112 11.33 -9.31 16.14
N ILE A 113 11.89 -8.44 15.30
CA ILE A 113 11.13 -7.39 14.65
C ILE A 113 10.29 -8.00 13.54
N GLU A 114 8.98 -7.83 13.67
CA GLU A 114 7.97 -8.00 12.63
C GLU A 114 8.12 -6.93 11.51
N THR A 115 9.35 -6.67 11.06
CA THR A 115 9.58 -5.82 9.89
C THR A 115 9.46 -6.67 8.65
N ILE A 116 8.48 -6.37 7.81
CA ILE A 116 8.29 -7.12 6.58
C ILE A 116 9.21 -6.53 5.51
N ALA A 117 10.28 -7.28 5.22
CA ALA A 117 11.04 -7.12 4.00
C ALA A 117 10.37 -7.97 2.90
N ILE A 118 9.54 -7.37 2.05
CA ILE A 118 9.09 -8.03 0.82
C ILE A 118 10.22 -7.94 -0.19
N ASP A 119 10.84 -9.07 -0.51
CA ASP A 119 11.72 -9.15 -1.69
C ASP A 119 10.85 -9.02 -2.93
N VAL A 120 10.88 -7.83 -3.54
CA VAL A 120 10.14 -7.52 -4.79
C VAL A 120 11.01 -7.90 -6.00
N THR A 121 11.50 -9.13 -6.00
CA THR A 121 11.81 -9.80 -7.26
C THR A 121 10.60 -10.67 -7.60
N GLU A 122 9.85 -10.30 -8.65
CA GLU A 122 9.05 -11.29 -9.37
C GLU A 122 10.03 -12.30 -9.96
N HIS A 123 10.50 -13.26 -9.17
CA HIS A 123 11.04 -14.48 -9.73
C HIS A 123 9.86 -15.19 -10.39
N GLN A 124 10.05 -15.64 -11.63
CA GLN A 124 9.17 -16.63 -12.23
C GLN A 124 9.21 -17.88 -11.34
N VAL A 125 8.27 -18.04 -10.42
CA VAL A 125 8.02 -19.34 -9.82
C VAL A 125 7.23 -20.13 -10.84
N GLU A 126 7.89 -21.07 -11.51
CA GLU A 126 7.24 -22.04 -12.37
C GLU A 126 6.16 -22.75 -11.54
N ARG A 127 4.92 -22.77 -12.05
CA ARG A 127 3.84 -23.56 -11.44
C ARG A 127 4.35 -25.00 -11.34
N PRO A 128 4.38 -25.64 -10.15
CA PRO A 128 4.82 -27.03 -10.07
C PRO A 128 3.95 -27.84 -11.05
N LYS A 129 4.60 -28.36 -12.10
CA LYS A 129 3.93 -29.21 -13.09
C LYS A 129 3.47 -30.46 -12.33
N LYS A 130 2.17 -30.72 -12.36
CA LYS A 130 1.57 -31.88 -11.70
C LYS A 130 2.26 -33.14 -12.24
N ALA A 131 2.99 -33.83 -11.36
CA ALA A 131 3.38 -35.21 -11.55
C ALA A 131 3.32 -35.95 -10.20
N SER A 132 2.47 -36.98 -10.19
CA SER A 132 2.40 -38.17 -9.32
C SER A 132 2.66 -38.06 -7.81
N ALA A 133 1.58 -38.17 -7.04
CA ALA A 133 1.36 -39.12 -5.94
C ALA A 133 2.39 -39.29 -4.80
N ALA A 134 3.28 -38.32 -4.51
CA ALA A 134 4.25 -38.45 -3.39
C ALA A 134 4.10 -37.44 -2.23
N PHE A 135 3.05 -36.61 -2.19
CA PHE A 135 2.88 -35.60 -1.14
C PHE A 135 1.79 -35.96 -0.12
N ALA A 136 1.96 -37.06 0.58
CA ALA A 136 1.28 -37.34 1.85
C ALA A 136 2.31 -37.34 2.98
N VAL A 137 2.95 -36.18 3.21
CA VAL A 137 3.61 -35.89 4.49
C VAL A 137 3.10 -34.53 4.93
N ALA A 138 2.22 -34.52 5.92
CA ALA A 138 1.83 -33.33 6.66
C ALA A 138 3.05 -32.77 7.40
N ARG A 139 3.94 -32.10 6.68
CA ARG A 139 5.02 -31.32 7.28
C ARG A 139 4.38 -30.09 7.91
N ARG A 140 4.39 -30.02 9.25
CA ARG A 140 4.15 -28.77 9.99
C ARG A 140 5.00 -27.68 9.34
N MET A 141 4.33 -26.61 8.89
CA MET A 141 5.02 -25.54 8.19
C MET A 141 5.97 -24.83 9.18
N PRO A 142 7.23 -24.57 8.80
CA PRO A 142 8.13 -23.81 9.66
C PRO A 142 7.56 -22.41 9.91
N HIS A 143 7.72 -21.90 11.13
CA HIS A 143 7.12 -20.65 11.63
C HIS A 143 7.36 -19.45 10.69
N SER A 144 8.56 -19.39 10.08
CA SER A 144 8.94 -18.35 9.12
C SER A 144 8.15 -18.38 7.80
N ARG A 145 7.57 -19.51 7.39
CA ARG A 145 6.66 -19.60 6.22
C ARG A 145 5.21 -19.24 6.58
N GLN A 146 4.77 -19.50 7.82
CA GLN A 146 3.44 -19.09 8.29
C GLN A 146 3.31 -17.56 8.38
N GLN A 147 4.32 -16.89 8.93
CA GLN A 147 4.40 -15.43 8.98
C GLN A 147 4.40 -14.82 7.56
N LYS A 148 5.25 -15.31 6.65
CA LYS A 148 5.23 -14.87 5.23
C LYS A 148 3.86 -15.04 4.56
N SER A 149 3.12 -16.10 4.87
CA SER A 149 1.77 -16.32 4.35
C SER A 149 0.75 -15.32 4.92
N TYR A 150 0.84 -15.01 6.22
CA TYR A 150 0.00 -14.01 6.89
C TYR A 150 0.23 -12.62 6.29
N TYR A 151 1.48 -12.18 6.12
CA TYR A 151 1.81 -10.90 5.51
C TYR A 151 1.39 -10.82 4.04
N ASN A 152 1.64 -11.88 3.27
CA ASN A 152 1.13 -11.96 1.91
C ASN A 152 -0.40 -11.86 1.86
N ARG A 153 -1.12 -12.39 2.85
CA ARG A 153 -2.57 -12.23 2.96
C ARG A 153 -2.95 -10.78 3.25
N CYS A 154 -2.28 -10.13 4.21
CA CYS A 154 -2.48 -8.72 4.55
C CYS A 154 -2.22 -7.79 3.36
N LEU A 155 -1.21 -8.09 2.54
CA LEU A 155 -0.88 -7.30 1.36
C LEU A 155 -1.80 -7.59 0.18
N LYS A 156 -2.25 -8.85 0.00
CA LYS A 156 -3.21 -9.25 -1.05
C LYS A 156 -4.59 -8.61 -0.92
N ILE A 157 -4.82 -7.89 0.18
CA ILE A 157 -5.94 -6.97 0.33
C ILE A 157 -5.95 -5.93 -0.81
N PHE A 158 -4.76 -5.50 -1.26
CA PHE A 158 -4.60 -4.67 -2.45
C PHE A 158 -4.65 -5.55 -3.70
N ARG A 159 -5.74 -5.45 -4.48
CA ARG A 159 -5.96 -6.24 -5.71
C ARG A 159 -4.89 -6.01 -6.79
N LEU A 160 -4.16 -4.91 -6.66
CA LEU A 160 -2.90 -4.66 -7.37
C LEU A 160 -1.94 -5.85 -7.29
N LEU A 161 -1.87 -6.51 -6.12
CA LEU A 161 -0.93 -7.60 -5.84
C LEU A 161 -1.44 -8.98 -6.25
N SER A 162 -2.71 -9.09 -6.65
CA SER A 162 -3.35 -10.37 -6.97
C SER A 162 -3.62 -10.59 -8.47
N SER A 163 -3.37 -9.58 -9.31
CA SER A 163 -3.65 -9.62 -10.75
C SER A 163 -2.39 -9.91 -11.58
N ARG A 164 -2.51 -10.62 -12.72
CA ARG A 164 -1.38 -10.86 -13.65
C ARG A 164 -1.00 -9.57 -14.38
N TYR A 165 0.24 -9.13 -14.23
CA TYR A 165 0.69 -7.84 -14.74
C TYR A 165 1.38 -7.93 -16.12
N ARG A 166 1.03 -7.00 -17.02
CA ARG A 166 1.75 -6.68 -18.26
C ARG A 166 2.21 -5.22 -18.14
N ASN A 167 3.52 -4.99 -18.20
CA ASN A 167 4.26 -3.74 -18.51
C ASN A 167 4.80 -2.80 -17.38
N ARG A 168 6.13 -2.56 -17.42
CA ARG A 168 7.00 -1.59 -16.68
C ARG A 168 7.24 -1.76 -15.16
N ARG A 169 8.26 -2.57 -14.86
CA ARG A 169 8.78 -2.97 -13.52
C ARG A 169 9.12 -1.83 -12.55
N LYS A 170 9.65 -0.68 -13.00
CA LYS A 170 10.19 0.36 -12.09
C LYS A 170 9.13 1.01 -11.19
N ARG A 171 7.95 1.35 -11.74
CA ARG A 171 6.90 2.04 -10.98
C ARG A 171 6.16 1.09 -10.04
N LEU A 172 5.97 -0.15 -10.47
CA LEU A 172 5.41 -1.20 -9.64
C LEU A 172 6.29 -1.43 -8.40
N ASN A 173 7.60 -1.53 -8.57
CA ASN A 173 8.54 -1.69 -7.45
C ASN A 173 8.45 -0.54 -6.45
N LEU A 174 8.39 0.72 -6.92
CA LEU A 174 8.22 1.87 -6.04
C LEU A 174 6.89 1.82 -5.26
N ARG A 175 5.80 1.47 -5.94
CA ARG A 175 4.48 1.33 -5.32
C ARG A 175 4.46 0.20 -4.28
N LEU A 176 5.09 -0.92 -4.59
CA LEU A 176 5.23 -2.06 -3.68
C LEU A 176 6.04 -1.69 -2.44
N SER A 177 7.17 -1.02 -2.64
CA SER A 177 7.98 -0.50 -1.54
C SER A 177 7.18 0.46 -0.66
N LEU A 178 6.38 1.35 -1.27
CA LEU A 178 5.52 2.28 -0.55
C LEU A 178 4.45 1.54 0.28
N LEU A 179 3.72 0.59 -0.32
CA LEU A 179 2.70 -0.20 0.39
C LEU A 179 3.31 -1.00 1.56
N SER A 180 4.49 -1.56 1.35
CA SER A 180 5.23 -2.29 2.39
C SER A 180 5.62 -1.36 3.54
N GLY A 181 6.11 -0.16 3.22
CA GLY A 181 6.47 0.83 4.23
C GLY A 181 5.26 1.39 4.98
N ILE A 182 4.12 1.58 4.31
CA ILE A 182 2.85 1.92 4.96
C ILE A 182 2.46 0.81 5.96
N TYR A 183 2.52 -0.45 5.55
CA TYR A 183 2.16 -1.55 6.44
C TYR A 183 3.11 -1.66 7.65
N ASN A 184 4.43 -1.50 7.45
CA ASN A 184 5.38 -1.48 8.55
C ASN A 184 5.15 -0.30 9.50
N TYR A 185 4.79 0.87 8.95
CA TYR A 185 4.39 2.03 9.75
C TYR A 185 3.14 1.74 10.60
N GLU A 186 2.18 0.97 10.08
CA GLU A 186 1.01 0.54 10.86
C GLU A 186 1.38 -0.44 11.97
N LEU A 187 2.22 -1.45 11.67
CA LEU A 187 2.68 -2.42 12.66
C LEU A 187 3.45 -1.76 13.81
N ASP A 188 4.41 -0.88 13.50
CA ASP A 188 5.17 -0.15 14.51
C ASP A 188 4.26 0.68 15.42
N ARG A 189 3.21 1.26 14.84
CA ARG A 189 2.23 2.03 15.60
C ARG A 189 1.34 1.17 16.48
N GLU A 190 0.84 0.05 15.97
CA GLU A 190 0.05 -0.92 16.76
C GLU A 190 0.88 -1.49 17.91
N TYR A 191 2.16 -1.80 17.67
CA TYR A 191 3.10 -2.27 18.69
C TYR A 191 3.33 -1.23 19.79
N LYS A 192 3.58 0.04 19.41
CA LYS A 192 3.74 1.14 20.37
C LYS A 192 2.48 1.37 21.23
N LEU A 193 1.29 1.20 20.65
CA LEU A 193 0.03 1.31 21.39
C LEU A 193 -0.24 0.12 22.31
N ALA A 194 0.31 -1.06 22.03
CA ALA A 194 0.13 -2.25 22.86
C ALA A 194 1.06 -2.28 24.10
N ILE A 195 2.14 -1.49 24.08
CA ILE A 195 3.14 -1.40 25.17
C ILE A 195 2.93 -0.17 26.07
N ALA A 196 2.21 0.84 25.57
CA ALA A 196 1.85 2.06 26.32
C ALA A 196 0.59 1.85 27.17
#